data_AF-A0A964AAU6-F1
#
_entry.id   AF-A0A964AAU6-F1
#
_cell.length_a   1.000
_cell.length_b   1.000
_cell.length_c   1.000
_cell.angle_alpha   90.00
_cell.angle_beta   90.00
_cell.angle_gamma   90.00
#
_symmetry.space_group_name_H-M   'P 1'
#
loop_
_entity.id
_entity.type
_entity.pdbx_description
1 polymer ?
#
loop_
_entity_poly.entity_id
_entity_poly.type
_entity_poly.pdbx_seq_one_letter_code
_entity_poly.pdbx_strand_id
1 'polypeptide(L)'
;MNTPALRRALLMAPLALAWLAGAGCESLLTGNEGNLLFSYEAVDELSDFNKPVAVGARLDLRVREAGNRKDVTIILARSGSPEALEVVDTSSAGPIVLEGRGDGTAHIDVRARLSSGETVDDSVDMLAREPEVLELRHVCSPDREAAYFVDTDVLVPFDMSLRSGKALVGYGLHPVDVEPASGLTFDESSKDQENFHVHTSATPGLVTLSSRIDSESLGMRLVRVGDVDGGGLSPASLDDTVPVDALGYIRMLPTVAGEYVCCPRTPMTVENDTPEICEIEARGESTCLVAGFVSVRGLAQGTCSFRASWAAADDGAGVEATATVPIVAPSTP
;
A
#
# COMPACT_ATOMS: atom_id res chain seq x y z
N MET A 1 34.96 47.13 19.76
CA MET A 1 34.09 46.52 20.79
C MET A 1 32.70 47.09 20.59
N ASN A 2 31.76 46.25 20.11
CA ASN A 2 30.30 46.41 20.20
C ASN A 2 29.67 45.29 19.35
N THR A 3 29.30 44.20 20.02
CA THR A 3 28.56 43.05 19.49
C THR A 3 27.07 43.36 19.39
N PRO A 4 26.41 43.14 18.25
CA PRO A 4 24.96 43.06 18.20
C PRO A 4 24.50 41.61 18.42
N ALA A 5 23.43 41.54 19.21
CA ALA A 5 22.88 40.36 19.86
C ALA A 5 22.21 39.36 18.90
N LEU A 6 22.40 38.08 19.25
CA LEU A 6 21.57 36.95 18.82
C LEU A 6 20.08 37.24 19.06
N ARG A 7 19.28 37.25 18.00
CA ARG A 7 17.84 36.98 18.09
C ARG A 7 17.62 35.50 17.78
N ARG A 8 17.56 34.70 18.85
CA ARG A 8 16.96 33.35 18.82
C ARG A 8 15.44 33.52 18.76
N ALA A 9 14.85 33.33 17.59
CA ALA A 9 13.42 33.09 17.48
C ALA A 9 13.19 31.57 17.54
N LEU A 10 12.58 31.14 18.64
CA LEU A 10 11.97 29.82 18.77
C LEU A 10 10.91 29.68 17.66
N LEU A 11 11.10 28.73 16.74
CA LEU A 11 10.02 28.22 15.91
C LEU A 11 9.65 26.84 16.42
N MET A 12 8.36 26.72 16.74
CA MET A 12 7.74 25.62 17.44
C MET A 12 7.85 24.30 16.67
N ALA A 13 8.14 23.23 17.41
CA ALA A 13 8.16 21.87 16.92
C ALA A 13 6.78 21.42 16.42
N PRO A 14 6.64 20.93 15.18
CA PRO A 14 5.53 20.06 14.80
C PRO A 14 6.02 18.62 14.94
N LEU A 15 5.99 18.07 16.15
CA LEU A 15 6.38 16.68 16.42
C LEU A 15 5.35 16.01 17.33
N ALA A 16 4.10 15.96 16.86
CA ALA A 16 3.02 15.26 17.57
C ALA A 16 1.87 14.81 16.66
N LEU A 17 2.12 14.51 15.37
CA LEU A 17 1.11 13.95 14.46
C LEU A 17 1.48 12.58 13.88
N ALA A 18 2.44 11.86 14.48
CA ALA A 18 2.85 10.53 14.04
C ALA A 18 2.24 9.37 14.85
N TRP A 19 1.41 9.64 15.86
CA TRP A 19 0.92 8.63 16.81
C TRP A 19 -0.57 8.25 16.67
N LEU A 20 -1.30 8.84 15.71
CA LEU A 20 -2.69 8.47 15.41
C LEU A 20 -2.83 7.54 14.19
N ALA A 21 -1.72 7.13 13.57
CA ALA A 21 -1.73 6.28 12.38
C ALA A 21 -1.92 4.77 12.66
N GLY A 22 -2.04 4.35 13.92
CA GLY A 22 -2.12 2.93 14.31
C GLY A 22 -3.52 2.35 14.50
N ALA A 23 -4.59 3.15 14.36
CA ALA A 23 -5.96 2.73 14.67
C ALA A 23 -6.85 2.45 13.43
N GLY A 24 -6.28 2.45 12.23
CA GLY A 24 -7.07 2.60 11.00
C GLY A 24 -7.58 1.33 10.33
N CYS A 25 -6.88 0.21 10.44
CA CYS A 25 -7.07 -0.93 9.54
C CYS A 25 -6.97 -2.28 10.28
N GLU A 26 -7.65 -2.42 11.43
CA GLU A 26 -7.75 -3.71 12.13
C GLU A 26 -9.21 -4.18 12.12
N SER A 27 -9.43 -5.41 11.66
CA SER A 27 -10.67 -6.13 11.95
C SER A 27 -10.55 -6.76 13.34
N LEU A 28 -11.60 -6.66 14.16
CA LEU A 28 -11.55 -7.04 15.58
C LEU A 28 -12.78 -7.83 16.03
N LEU A 29 -12.55 -8.79 16.92
CA LEU A 29 -13.58 -9.61 17.54
C LEU A 29 -13.21 -9.94 18.98
N THR A 30 -14.15 -9.77 19.90
CA THR A 30 -14.00 -10.28 21.26
C THR A 30 -14.12 -11.79 21.23
N GLY A 31 -13.22 -12.48 21.93
CA GLY A 31 -13.21 -13.93 22.02
C GLY A 31 -14.49 -14.53 22.61
N ASN A 32 -14.68 -15.83 22.39
CA ASN A 32 -15.87 -16.58 22.80
C ASN A 32 -16.09 -16.58 24.32
N GLU A 33 -15.02 -16.53 25.10
CA GLU A 33 -15.06 -16.45 26.56
C GLU A 33 -15.12 -15.00 27.08
N GLY A 34 -14.85 -14.01 26.21
CA GLY A 34 -14.98 -12.58 26.53
C GLY A 34 -13.78 -11.96 27.27
N ASN A 35 -12.68 -12.69 27.40
CA ASN A 35 -11.49 -12.28 28.15
C ASN A 35 -10.46 -11.53 27.28
N LEU A 36 -10.37 -11.91 26.00
CA LEU A 36 -9.39 -11.43 25.04
C LEU A 36 -10.09 -10.76 23.84
N LEU A 37 -9.36 -9.84 23.21
CA LEU A 37 -9.70 -9.20 21.95
C LEU A 37 -8.74 -9.72 20.89
N PHE A 38 -9.29 -10.27 19.82
CA PHE A 38 -8.56 -10.73 18.65
C PHE A 38 -8.62 -9.67 17.56
N SER A 39 -7.51 -9.43 16.87
CA SER A 39 -7.50 -8.58 15.68
C SER A 39 -6.46 -9.01 14.66
N TYR A 40 -6.68 -8.64 13.41
CA TYR A 40 -5.68 -8.74 12.35
C TYR A 40 -5.77 -7.52 11.45
N GLU A 41 -4.69 -7.25 10.71
CA GLU A 41 -4.67 -6.17 9.74
C GLU A 41 -5.63 -6.49 8.59
N ALA A 42 -6.61 -5.63 8.38
CA ALA A 42 -7.61 -5.74 7.34
C ALA A 42 -7.67 -4.42 6.59
N VAL A 43 -7.66 -4.50 5.28
CA VAL A 43 -7.57 -3.35 4.38
C VAL A 43 -8.94 -2.91 3.87
N ASP A 44 -9.87 -3.84 3.84
CA ASP A 44 -11.26 -3.70 3.43
C ASP A 44 -12.20 -4.31 4.49
N GLU A 45 -13.48 -3.94 4.45
CA GLU A 45 -14.56 -4.44 5.34
C GLU A 45 -14.13 -4.69 6.80
N LEU A 46 -13.60 -3.66 7.47
CA LEU A 46 -13.06 -3.74 8.84
C LEU A 46 -14.04 -4.30 9.89
N SER A 47 -15.34 -4.34 9.56
CA SER A 47 -16.38 -4.92 10.41
C SER A 47 -16.55 -6.43 10.26
N ASP A 48 -16.06 -7.04 9.18
CA ASP A 48 -16.09 -8.50 9.00
C ASP A 48 -14.79 -9.13 9.51
N PHE A 49 -14.81 -9.66 10.74
CA PHE A 49 -13.71 -10.45 11.27
C PHE A 49 -13.66 -11.85 10.66
N ASN A 50 -14.78 -12.35 10.13
CA ASN A 50 -14.92 -13.73 9.66
C ASN A 50 -14.56 -13.90 8.17
N LYS A 51 -13.65 -13.07 7.66
CA LYS A 51 -13.02 -13.29 6.36
C LYS A 51 -12.17 -14.54 6.41
N PRO A 52 -12.32 -15.49 5.46
CA PRO A 52 -11.49 -16.67 5.45
C PRO A 52 -10.05 -16.31 5.07
N VAL A 53 -9.10 -16.96 5.73
CA VAL A 53 -7.69 -16.94 5.32
C VAL A 53 -7.54 -17.76 4.04
N ALA A 54 -6.87 -17.24 3.04
CA ALA A 54 -6.59 -17.99 1.82
C ALA A 54 -5.73 -19.22 2.12
N VAL A 55 -6.09 -20.38 1.58
CA VAL A 55 -5.25 -21.59 1.69
C VAL A 55 -3.88 -21.33 1.03
N GLY A 56 -2.81 -21.60 1.77
CA GLY A 56 -1.43 -21.27 1.42
C GLY A 56 -0.94 -19.90 1.90
N ALA A 57 -1.83 -19.03 2.38
CA ALA A 57 -1.47 -17.74 2.94
C ALA A 57 -1.27 -17.82 4.48
N ARG A 58 -0.65 -16.79 5.03
CA ARG A 58 -0.44 -16.60 6.47
C ARG A 58 -1.18 -15.38 7.00
N LEU A 59 -1.52 -15.39 8.28
CA LEU A 59 -2.18 -14.27 8.95
C LEU A 59 -1.55 -14.02 10.33
N ASP A 60 -1.26 -12.76 10.63
CA ASP A 60 -0.80 -12.32 11.94
C ASP A 60 -2.01 -11.98 12.82
N LEU A 61 -2.41 -12.92 13.69
CA LEU A 61 -3.50 -12.73 14.66
C LEU A 61 -2.96 -12.10 15.95
N ARG A 62 -3.33 -10.86 16.21
CA ARG A 62 -3.00 -10.11 17.43
C ARG A 62 -4.01 -10.42 18.53
N VAL A 63 -3.51 -10.47 19.76
CA VAL A 63 -4.31 -10.74 20.95
C VAL A 63 -4.05 -9.66 21.99
N ARG A 64 -5.11 -9.06 22.54
CA ARG A 64 -5.07 -8.01 23.56
C ARG A 64 -6.12 -8.27 24.63
N GLU A 65 -6.08 -7.54 25.74
CA GLU A 65 -7.12 -7.61 26.76
C GLU A 65 -8.45 -7.04 26.25
N ALA A 66 -9.55 -7.74 26.53
CA ALA A 66 -10.87 -7.20 26.29
C ALA A 66 -11.12 -5.92 27.12
N GLY A 67 -11.81 -4.95 26.53
CA GLY A 67 -12.23 -3.71 27.19
C GLY A 67 -11.18 -2.60 27.30
N ASN A 68 -9.92 -2.92 27.55
CA ASN A 68 -8.85 -1.90 27.69
C ASN A 68 -7.75 -1.97 26.61
N ARG A 69 -7.73 -3.03 25.79
CA ARG A 69 -6.82 -3.22 24.64
C ARG A 69 -5.33 -3.19 25.01
N LYS A 70 -4.96 -3.49 26.25
CA LYS A 70 -3.56 -3.66 26.62
C LYS A 70 -3.01 -4.95 26.01
N ASP A 71 -1.71 -4.95 25.73
CA ASP A 71 -1.02 -6.15 25.26
C ASP A 71 -1.03 -7.24 26.35
N VAL A 72 -1.14 -8.49 25.91
CA VAL A 72 -1.07 -9.67 26.78
C VAL A 72 0.22 -10.43 26.50
N THR A 73 0.65 -11.26 27.45
CA THR A 73 1.72 -12.24 27.18
C THR A 73 1.10 -13.56 26.74
N ILE A 74 1.32 -13.97 25.50
CA ILE A 74 0.82 -15.24 24.97
C ILE A 74 1.62 -16.38 25.61
N ILE A 75 0.92 -17.31 26.28
CA ILE A 75 1.51 -18.50 26.92
C ILE A 75 1.38 -19.70 25.98
N LEU A 76 0.25 -19.82 25.31
CA LEU A 76 -0.07 -20.92 24.41
C LEU A 76 -1.09 -20.46 23.37
N ALA A 77 -0.90 -20.87 22.12
CA ALA A 77 -1.94 -20.87 21.11
C ALA A 77 -1.98 -22.23 20.40
N ARG A 78 -3.18 -22.73 20.09
CA ARG A 78 -3.38 -24.01 19.39
C ARG A 78 -4.57 -23.91 18.46
N SER A 79 -4.52 -24.66 17.36
CA SER A 79 -5.67 -24.90 16.50
C SER A 79 -6.29 -26.24 16.83
N GLY A 80 -7.62 -26.27 16.95
CA GLY A 80 -8.41 -27.50 17.04
C GLY A 80 -8.51 -28.28 15.73
N SER A 81 -8.23 -27.63 14.59
CA SER A 81 -8.26 -28.20 13.24
C SER A 81 -7.05 -27.70 12.43
N PRO A 82 -5.82 -28.16 12.74
CA PRO A 82 -4.60 -27.71 12.07
C PRO A 82 -4.55 -28.04 10.58
N GLU A 83 -5.35 -29.01 10.11
CA GLU A 83 -5.53 -29.32 8.69
C GLU A 83 -6.23 -28.21 7.90
N ALA A 84 -7.00 -27.34 8.56
CA ALA A 84 -7.62 -26.16 7.95
C ALA A 84 -6.79 -24.90 8.21
N LEU A 85 -6.48 -24.63 9.48
CA LEU A 85 -5.65 -23.50 9.91
C LEU A 85 -4.67 -23.96 10.99
N GLU A 86 -3.38 -23.87 10.69
CA GLU A 86 -2.32 -24.25 11.64
C GLU A 86 -1.76 -23.02 12.36
N VAL A 87 -1.50 -23.14 13.66
CA VAL A 87 -0.66 -22.18 14.39
C VAL A 87 0.80 -22.51 14.12
N VAL A 88 1.44 -21.76 13.23
CA VAL A 88 2.82 -22.04 12.75
C VAL A 88 3.89 -21.28 13.52
N ASP A 89 3.53 -20.16 14.16
CA ASP A 89 4.42 -19.43 15.05
C ASP A 89 3.64 -18.74 16.18
N THR A 90 4.29 -18.62 17.33
CA THR A 90 3.77 -17.89 18.48
C THR A 90 4.89 -17.09 19.12
N SER A 91 4.70 -15.78 19.22
CA SER A 91 5.56 -14.91 20.02
C SER A 91 4.87 -14.54 21.33
N SER A 92 5.62 -14.54 22.44
CA SER A 92 5.07 -14.17 23.75
C SER A 92 4.58 -12.72 23.82
N ALA A 93 5.11 -11.84 22.97
CA ALA A 93 4.76 -10.41 22.91
C ALA A 93 4.38 -9.97 21.48
N GLY A 94 4.08 -10.92 20.59
CA GLY A 94 3.79 -10.66 19.18
C GLY A 94 2.52 -11.37 18.71
N PRO A 95 2.20 -11.29 17.42
CA PRO A 95 1.06 -12.00 16.86
C PRO A 95 1.27 -13.53 16.93
N ILE A 96 0.16 -14.24 16.90
CA ILE A 96 0.09 -15.65 16.54
C ILE A 96 0.08 -15.71 15.03
N VAL A 97 0.96 -16.49 14.41
CA VAL A 97 0.94 -16.67 12.95
C VAL A 97 0.12 -17.91 12.63
N LEU A 98 -0.96 -17.71 11.88
CA LEU A 98 -1.80 -18.77 11.34
C LEU A 98 -1.42 -19.02 9.88
N GLU A 99 -1.46 -20.27 9.43
CA GLU A 99 -1.29 -20.66 8.02
C GLU A 99 -2.49 -21.46 7.53
N GLY A 100 -3.09 -21.04 6.41
CA GLY A 100 -4.18 -21.77 5.76
C GLY A 100 -3.65 -23.06 5.14
N ARG A 101 -4.04 -24.22 5.66
CA ARG A 101 -3.60 -25.55 5.20
C ARG A 101 -4.60 -26.26 4.30
N GLY A 102 -5.88 -25.91 4.42
CA GLY A 102 -6.96 -26.49 3.64
C GLY A 102 -8.31 -25.84 3.93
N ASP A 103 -9.32 -26.16 3.13
CA ASP A 103 -10.68 -25.66 3.35
C ASP A 103 -11.26 -26.14 4.68
N GLY A 104 -11.72 -25.21 5.51
CA GLY A 104 -12.41 -25.59 6.76
C GLY A 104 -12.63 -24.45 7.74
N THR A 105 -13.07 -24.83 8.93
CA THR A 105 -13.16 -23.96 10.10
C THR A 105 -12.22 -24.50 11.15
N ALA A 106 -11.52 -23.63 11.87
CA ALA A 106 -10.68 -23.99 12.99
C ALA A 106 -11.06 -23.16 14.22
N HIS A 107 -11.10 -23.83 15.36
CA HIS A 107 -11.18 -23.20 16.67
C HIS A 107 -9.76 -22.89 17.15
N ILE A 108 -9.45 -21.62 17.41
CA ILE A 108 -8.12 -21.18 17.86
C ILE A 108 -8.18 -20.90 19.36
N ASP A 109 -7.61 -21.80 20.15
CA ASP A 109 -7.51 -21.68 21.61
C ASP A 109 -6.28 -20.84 21.99
N VAL A 110 -6.45 -19.82 22.83
CA VAL A 110 -5.36 -18.97 23.33
C VAL A 110 -5.38 -18.88 24.86
N ARG A 111 -4.24 -19.19 25.46
CA ARG A 111 -3.95 -18.87 26.87
C ARG A 111 -3.00 -17.70 26.94
N ALA A 112 -3.37 -16.67 27.68
CA ALA A 112 -2.56 -15.46 27.83
C ALA A 112 -2.53 -14.95 29.26
N ARG A 113 -1.46 -14.24 29.60
CA ARG A 113 -1.33 -13.48 30.86
C ARG A 113 -1.68 -12.02 30.61
N LEU A 114 -2.69 -11.53 31.33
CA LEU A 114 -3.10 -10.13 31.34
C LEU A 114 -2.03 -9.25 32.01
N SER A 115 -2.10 -7.95 31.79
CA SER A 115 -1.31 -6.91 32.46
C SER A 115 -1.53 -6.87 33.97
N SER A 116 -2.64 -7.41 34.47
CA SER A 116 -2.88 -7.64 35.91
C SER A 116 -2.04 -8.79 36.49
N GLY A 117 -1.45 -9.63 35.63
CA GLY A 117 -0.76 -10.87 36.01
C GLY A 117 -1.66 -12.11 36.02
N GLU A 118 -2.98 -11.93 35.89
CA GLU A 118 -3.94 -13.03 35.77
C GLU A 118 -3.73 -13.80 34.47
N THR A 119 -3.92 -15.12 34.50
CA THR A 119 -3.91 -15.97 33.30
C THR A 119 -5.34 -16.30 32.93
N VAL A 120 -5.69 -16.06 31.68
CA VAL A 120 -6.99 -16.35 31.10
C VAL A 120 -6.85 -17.28 29.91
N ASP A 121 -7.92 -18.02 29.63
CA ASP A 121 -8.12 -18.77 28.41
C ASP A 121 -9.26 -18.07 27.61
N ASP A 122 -9.12 -18.01 26.30
CA ASP A 122 -10.15 -17.55 25.37
C ASP A 122 -9.96 -18.25 24.01
N SER A 123 -10.91 -18.08 23.11
CA SER A 123 -10.90 -18.70 21.80
C SER A 123 -11.58 -17.86 20.73
N VAL A 124 -11.28 -18.19 19.47
CA VAL A 124 -11.96 -17.62 18.30
C VAL A 124 -12.10 -18.66 17.19
N ASP A 125 -13.23 -18.66 16.50
CA ASP A 125 -13.43 -19.49 15.31
C ASP A 125 -12.99 -18.73 14.05
N MET A 126 -12.15 -19.36 13.23
CA MET A 126 -11.66 -18.78 11.98
C MET A 126 -11.85 -19.75 10.82
N LEU A 127 -11.88 -19.21 9.60
CA LEU A 127 -12.13 -19.97 8.38
C LEU A 127 -10.87 -19.95 7.51
N ALA A 128 -10.58 -21.06 6.84
CA ALA A 128 -9.67 -21.08 5.69
C ALA A 128 -10.44 -21.50 4.44
N ARG A 129 -10.17 -20.83 3.32
CA ARG A 129 -10.76 -21.19 2.02
C ARG A 129 -9.76 -21.14 0.87
N GLU A 130 -9.89 -22.05 -0.08
CA GLU A 130 -9.17 -21.96 -1.35
C GLU A 130 -9.65 -20.74 -2.15
N PRO A 131 -8.74 -19.89 -2.66
CA PRO A 131 -9.12 -18.80 -3.54
C PRO A 131 -9.65 -19.34 -4.87
N GLU A 132 -10.73 -18.73 -5.37
CA GLU A 132 -11.37 -19.13 -6.63
C GLU A 132 -11.25 -18.06 -7.73
N VAL A 133 -10.90 -16.84 -7.33
CA VAL A 133 -10.68 -15.67 -8.19
C VAL A 133 -9.44 -14.93 -7.69
N LEU A 134 -8.57 -14.54 -8.63
CA LEU A 134 -7.45 -13.64 -8.40
C LEU A 134 -7.56 -12.48 -9.39
N GLU A 135 -7.78 -11.27 -8.89
CA GLU A 135 -7.78 -10.08 -9.73
C GLU A 135 -6.41 -9.41 -9.64
N LEU A 136 -5.75 -9.18 -10.78
CA LEU A 136 -4.46 -8.49 -10.85
C LEU A 136 -4.64 -7.12 -11.50
N ARG A 137 -3.99 -6.08 -10.96
CA ARG A 137 -4.16 -4.70 -11.44
C ARG A 137 -2.84 -3.97 -11.54
N HIS A 138 -2.83 -2.90 -12.34
CA HIS A 138 -1.76 -1.92 -12.34
C HIS A 138 -2.11 -0.74 -11.42
N VAL A 139 -1.12 -0.18 -10.74
CA VAL A 139 -1.29 0.99 -9.85
C VAL A 139 -1.72 2.24 -10.61
N CYS A 140 -1.41 2.33 -11.91
CA CYS A 140 -1.60 3.55 -12.71
C CYS A 140 -2.53 3.40 -13.91
N SER A 141 -3.03 2.19 -14.22
CA SER A 141 -3.88 1.94 -15.39
C SER A 141 -4.92 0.83 -15.12
N PRO A 142 -6.15 0.94 -15.65
CA PRO A 142 -7.10 -0.17 -15.65
C PRO A 142 -6.82 -1.21 -16.75
N ASP A 143 -5.89 -0.94 -17.65
CA ASP A 143 -5.55 -1.84 -18.76
C ASP A 143 -4.89 -3.13 -18.27
N ARG A 144 -4.79 -4.12 -19.17
CA ARG A 144 -4.14 -5.41 -18.88
C ARG A 144 -2.63 -5.38 -19.10
N GLU A 145 -2.12 -4.29 -19.65
CA GLU A 145 -0.70 -4.05 -19.82
C GLU A 145 -0.37 -2.62 -19.35
N ALA A 146 0.76 -2.45 -18.67
CA ALA A 146 1.28 -1.14 -18.33
C ALA A 146 2.82 -1.13 -18.32
N ALA A 147 3.39 0.06 -18.47
CA ALA A 147 4.82 0.26 -18.44
C ALA A 147 5.36 0.33 -17.00
N TYR A 148 6.52 -0.29 -16.76
CA TYR A 148 7.26 -0.23 -15.49
C TYR A 148 8.75 -0.07 -15.76
N PHE A 149 9.50 0.58 -14.88
CA PHE A 149 10.95 0.63 -15.03
C PHE A 149 11.61 -0.72 -14.72
N VAL A 150 12.68 -1.03 -15.45
CA VAL A 150 13.62 -2.13 -15.13
C VAL A 150 14.34 -1.88 -13.80
N ASP A 151 14.85 -2.95 -13.18
CA ASP A 151 15.71 -2.92 -11.98
C ASP A 151 15.13 -2.08 -10.82
N THR A 152 13.82 -2.20 -10.59
CA THR A 152 13.07 -1.34 -9.69
C THR A 152 12.09 -2.15 -8.84
N ASP A 153 11.99 -1.82 -7.54
CA ASP A 153 10.92 -2.35 -6.68
C ASP A 153 9.58 -1.70 -7.03
N VAL A 154 8.57 -2.51 -7.31
CA VAL A 154 7.23 -2.08 -7.70
C VAL A 154 6.18 -2.88 -6.93
N LEU A 155 4.95 -2.36 -6.94
CA LEU A 155 3.79 -3.01 -6.35
C LEU A 155 2.87 -3.48 -7.47
N VAL A 156 2.39 -4.72 -7.34
CA VAL A 156 1.31 -5.26 -8.17
C VAL A 156 0.11 -5.50 -7.26
N PRO A 157 -0.87 -4.59 -7.25
CA PRO A 157 -2.10 -4.78 -6.50
C PRO A 157 -2.84 -6.04 -6.96
N PHE A 158 -3.40 -6.76 -6.00
CA PHE A 158 -4.24 -7.92 -6.25
C PHE A 158 -5.40 -8.01 -5.26
N ASP A 159 -6.49 -8.66 -5.66
CA ASP A 159 -7.53 -9.14 -4.75
C ASP A 159 -7.69 -10.65 -4.88
N MET A 160 -7.88 -11.34 -3.76
CA MET A 160 -8.25 -12.75 -3.73
C MET A 160 -9.67 -12.90 -3.19
N SER A 161 -10.49 -13.68 -3.87
CA SER A 161 -11.87 -13.92 -3.44
C SER A 161 -12.41 -15.29 -3.84
N LEU A 162 -13.56 -15.62 -3.27
CA LEU A 162 -14.41 -16.70 -3.77
C LEU A 162 -15.26 -16.20 -4.94
N ARG A 163 -15.79 -17.09 -5.80
CA ARG A 163 -16.72 -16.72 -6.89
C ARG A 163 -18.00 -16.06 -6.40
N SER A 164 -18.33 -16.21 -5.11
CA SER A 164 -19.43 -15.48 -4.47
C SER A 164 -19.16 -14.00 -4.26
N GLY A 165 -17.93 -13.53 -4.50
CA GLY A 165 -17.46 -12.17 -4.23
C GLY A 165 -16.94 -11.97 -2.80
N LYS A 166 -16.86 -13.03 -1.98
CA LYS A 166 -16.32 -12.91 -0.62
C LYS A 166 -14.79 -12.80 -0.67
N ALA A 167 -14.25 -11.70 -0.18
CA ALA A 167 -12.81 -11.48 -0.05
C ALA A 167 -12.14 -12.51 0.87
N LEU A 168 -10.90 -12.84 0.56
CA LEU A 168 -10.00 -13.67 1.37
C LEU A 168 -8.86 -12.83 1.89
N VAL A 169 -8.33 -13.19 3.06
CA VAL A 169 -7.24 -12.48 3.73
C VAL A 169 -5.99 -13.35 3.85
N GLY A 170 -4.86 -12.70 4.16
CA GLY A 170 -3.57 -13.34 4.40
C GLY A 170 -2.49 -12.92 3.41
N TYR A 171 -1.23 -13.08 3.83
CA TYR A 171 -0.03 -12.70 3.10
C TYR A 171 0.82 -13.91 2.71
N GLY A 172 1.84 -13.70 1.87
CA GLY A 172 2.84 -14.70 1.51
C GLY A 172 2.42 -15.72 0.45
N LEU A 173 1.19 -15.60 -0.09
CA LEU A 173 0.71 -16.42 -1.20
C LEU A 173 0.94 -15.67 -2.52
N HIS A 174 1.69 -16.28 -3.44
CA HIS A 174 1.95 -15.74 -4.78
C HIS A 174 1.47 -16.73 -5.85
N PRO A 175 0.15 -16.83 -6.10
CA PRO A 175 -0.44 -17.86 -6.95
C PRO A 175 -0.37 -17.49 -8.44
N VAL A 176 0.81 -17.02 -8.89
CA VAL A 176 1.05 -16.58 -10.26
C VAL A 176 2.32 -17.20 -10.82
N ASP A 177 2.29 -17.49 -12.12
CA ASP A 177 3.47 -17.83 -12.91
C ASP A 177 3.97 -16.58 -13.64
N VAL A 178 5.30 -16.40 -13.73
CA VAL A 178 5.93 -15.25 -14.39
C VAL A 178 6.65 -15.73 -15.64
N GLU A 179 6.36 -15.09 -16.78
CA GLU A 179 7.02 -15.39 -18.07
C GLU A 179 7.62 -14.11 -18.69
N PRO A 180 8.93 -14.05 -18.97
CA PRO A 180 9.93 -15.04 -18.59
C PRO A 180 10.11 -15.08 -17.07
N ALA A 181 10.44 -16.25 -16.52
CA ALA A 181 10.62 -16.43 -15.07
C ALA A 181 11.65 -15.48 -14.42
N SER A 182 12.61 -14.98 -15.19
CA SER A 182 13.61 -13.99 -14.73
C SER A 182 13.10 -12.54 -14.75
N GLY A 183 11.86 -12.30 -15.18
CA GLY A 183 11.29 -10.98 -15.39
C GLY A 183 11.00 -10.23 -14.08
N LEU A 184 10.68 -10.95 -13.00
CA LEU A 184 10.35 -10.42 -11.68
C LEU A 184 10.92 -11.32 -10.59
N THR A 185 11.20 -10.74 -9.43
CA THR A 185 11.50 -11.46 -8.18
C THR A 185 10.55 -10.98 -7.09
N PHE A 186 9.81 -11.89 -6.45
CA PHE A 186 8.92 -11.55 -5.34
C PHE A 186 9.69 -11.35 -4.03
N ASP A 187 9.31 -10.37 -3.23
CA ASP A 187 9.72 -10.25 -1.83
C ASP A 187 8.87 -11.20 -0.96
N GLU A 188 9.38 -12.41 -0.76
CA GLU A 188 8.73 -13.44 0.06
C GLU A 188 8.66 -13.07 1.56
N SER A 189 9.33 -12.00 1.99
CA SER A 189 9.26 -11.52 3.37
C SER A 189 8.14 -10.50 3.61
N SER A 190 7.53 -9.98 2.55
CA SER A 190 6.43 -9.03 2.66
C SER A 190 5.21 -9.66 3.34
N LYS A 191 4.59 -8.87 4.23
CA LYS A 191 3.33 -9.19 4.90
C LYS A 191 2.14 -8.41 4.35
N ASP A 192 2.33 -7.73 3.24
CA ASP A 192 1.28 -7.01 2.54
C ASP A 192 0.23 -8.01 2.01
N GLN A 193 -1.04 -7.66 2.18
CA GLN A 193 -2.18 -8.50 1.80
C GLN A 193 -2.87 -8.00 0.52
N GLU A 194 -2.49 -6.83 0.01
CA GLU A 194 -3.09 -6.21 -1.18
C GLU A 194 -2.12 -6.09 -2.34
N ASN A 195 -0.81 -6.19 -2.09
CA ASN A 195 0.20 -5.99 -3.10
C ASN A 195 1.24 -7.10 -3.09
N PHE A 196 1.56 -7.61 -4.27
CA PHE A 196 2.84 -8.27 -4.46
C PHE A 196 3.93 -7.21 -4.51
N HIS A 197 4.90 -7.33 -3.62
CA HIS A 197 6.14 -6.57 -3.66
C HIS A 197 7.10 -7.31 -4.57
N VAL A 198 7.42 -6.72 -5.72
CA VAL A 198 8.27 -7.38 -6.73
C VAL A 198 9.39 -6.45 -7.17
N HIS A 199 10.56 -7.03 -7.40
CA HIS A 199 11.68 -6.37 -8.04
C HIS A 199 11.70 -6.73 -9.53
N THR A 200 11.68 -5.74 -10.41
CA THR A 200 11.70 -5.95 -11.87
C THR A 200 13.08 -6.32 -12.38
N SER A 201 13.17 -7.11 -13.45
CA SER A 201 14.46 -7.45 -14.04
C SER A 201 15.15 -6.22 -14.65
N ALA A 202 16.47 -6.27 -14.78
CA ALA A 202 17.26 -5.23 -15.46
C ALA A 202 17.10 -5.22 -17.00
N THR A 203 16.39 -6.19 -17.58
CA THR A 203 16.24 -6.34 -19.04
C THR A 203 14.88 -5.81 -19.50
N PRO A 204 14.84 -4.83 -20.43
CA PRO A 204 13.58 -4.39 -21.02
C PRO A 204 12.87 -5.51 -21.77
N GLY A 205 11.54 -5.50 -21.77
CA GLY A 205 10.72 -6.51 -22.42
C GLY A 205 9.34 -6.68 -21.76
N LEU A 206 8.48 -7.50 -22.35
CA LEU A 206 7.21 -7.86 -21.76
C LEU A 206 7.41 -8.98 -20.74
N VAL A 207 6.86 -8.80 -19.54
CA VAL A 207 6.71 -9.84 -18.53
C VAL A 207 5.22 -10.09 -18.33
N THR A 208 4.79 -11.35 -18.33
CA THR A 208 3.39 -11.72 -18.08
C THR A 208 3.27 -12.45 -16.76
N LEU A 209 2.40 -11.98 -15.87
CA LEU A 209 1.94 -12.71 -14.69
C LEU A 209 0.66 -13.43 -15.06
N SER A 210 0.65 -14.76 -14.98
CA SER A 210 -0.54 -15.58 -15.22
C SER A 210 -1.01 -16.18 -13.91
N SER A 211 -2.29 -15.99 -13.58
CA SER A 211 -2.91 -16.61 -12.40
C SER A 211 -2.87 -18.14 -12.50
N ARG A 212 -2.56 -18.80 -11.38
CA ARG A 212 -2.71 -20.25 -11.22
C ARG A 212 -4.09 -20.64 -10.67
N ILE A 213 -4.93 -19.66 -10.32
CA ILE A 213 -6.27 -19.87 -9.73
C ILE A 213 -7.34 -19.83 -10.82
N ASP A 214 -7.23 -18.90 -11.76
CA ASP A 214 -8.19 -18.66 -12.83
C ASP A 214 -7.46 -18.28 -14.14
N SER A 215 -8.20 -17.75 -15.13
CA SER A 215 -7.63 -17.39 -16.44
C SER A 215 -7.07 -15.96 -16.49
N GLU A 216 -6.93 -15.30 -15.34
CA GLU A 216 -6.45 -13.91 -15.27
C GLU A 216 -4.97 -13.81 -15.66
N SER A 217 -4.59 -12.76 -16.41
CA SER A 217 -3.19 -12.48 -16.75
C SER A 217 -2.89 -10.99 -16.88
N LEU A 218 -1.81 -10.53 -16.25
CA LEU A 218 -1.37 -9.14 -16.25
C LEU A 218 -0.03 -8.98 -16.98
N GLY A 219 0.07 -8.04 -17.92
CA GLY A 219 1.27 -7.72 -18.68
C GLY A 219 2.04 -6.53 -18.09
N MET A 220 3.34 -6.68 -17.89
CA MET A 220 4.23 -5.62 -17.43
C MET A 220 5.29 -5.37 -18.50
N ARG A 221 5.20 -4.23 -19.17
CA ARG A 221 6.19 -3.82 -20.16
C ARG A 221 7.34 -3.10 -19.44
N LEU A 222 8.45 -3.81 -19.27
CA LEU A 222 9.65 -3.29 -18.63
C LEU A 222 10.40 -2.38 -19.60
N VAL A 223 10.63 -1.14 -19.19
CA VAL A 223 11.27 -0.07 -19.97
C VAL A 223 12.42 0.57 -19.20
N ARG A 224 13.33 1.23 -19.91
CA ARG A 224 14.40 2.03 -19.29
C ARG A 224 13.89 3.43 -19.01
N VAL A 225 14.50 4.11 -18.04
CA VAL A 225 14.25 5.54 -17.82
C VAL A 225 14.57 6.37 -19.07
N GLY A 226 15.60 5.98 -19.82
CA GLY A 226 15.95 6.62 -21.10
C GLY A 226 14.90 6.47 -22.20
N ASP A 227 13.93 5.56 -22.06
CA ASP A 227 12.83 5.39 -23.03
C ASP A 227 11.67 6.39 -22.77
N VAL A 228 11.72 7.15 -21.67
CA VAL A 228 10.71 8.17 -21.34
C VAL A 228 10.70 9.25 -22.41
N ASP A 229 9.52 9.50 -22.98
CA ASP A 229 9.29 10.42 -24.11
C ASP A 229 8.36 11.59 -23.76
N GLY A 230 7.73 11.56 -22.58
CA GLY A 230 6.77 12.56 -22.16
C GLY A 230 6.39 12.43 -20.69
N GLY A 231 5.30 13.10 -20.34
CA GLY A 231 4.65 12.97 -19.04
C GLY A 231 3.36 13.76 -18.98
N GLY A 232 2.59 13.55 -17.91
CA GLY A 232 1.34 14.28 -17.70
C GLY A 232 0.71 13.97 -16.35
N LEU A 233 -0.39 14.68 -16.06
CA LEU A 233 -1.22 14.37 -14.90
C LEU A 233 -1.79 12.97 -15.06
N SER A 234 -1.76 12.18 -13.99
CA SER A 234 -2.41 10.87 -13.96
C SER A 234 -3.92 11.05 -14.17
N PRO A 235 -4.63 10.04 -14.70
CA PRO A 235 -6.07 10.13 -14.91
C PRO A 235 -6.84 10.52 -13.65
N ALA A 236 -6.40 10.06 -12.48
CA ALA A 236 -7.00 10.39 -11.18
C ALA A 236 -6.86 11.87 -10.78
N SER A 237 -5.92 12.62 -11.39
CA SER A 237 -5.66 14.03 -11.09
C SER A 237 -6.09 15.01 -12.18
N LEU A 238 -6.73 14.55 -13.25
CA LEU A 238 -7.15 15.43 -14.35
C LEU A 238 -8.25 16.41 -13.92
N ASP A 239 -9.13 15.98 -13.03
CA ASP A 239 -10.28 16.77 -12.55
C ASP A 239 -10.03 17.39 -11.17
N ASP A 240 -8.82 17.24 -10.62
CA ASP A 240 -8.48 17.78 -9.31
C ASP A 240 -8.50 19.31 -9.34
N THR A 241 -9.08 19.90 -8.28
CA THR A 241 -9.05 21.34 -8.05
C THR A 241 -8.51 21.62 -6.66
N VAL A 242 -7.84 22.76 -6.50
CA VAL A 242 -7.25 23.15 -5.21
C VAL A 242 -7.89 24.45 -4.75
N PRO A 243 -8.55 24.50 -3.58
CA PRO A 243 -9.07 25.74 -3.06
C PRO A 243 -7.96 26.75 -2.73
N VAL A 244 -8.27 28.05 -2.81
CA VAL A 244 -7.41 29.10 -2.25
C VAL A 244 -7.16 28.84 -0.76
N ASP A 245 -5.93 29.08 -0.32
CA ASP A 245 -5.41 28.80 1.03
C ASP A 245 -5.40 27.32 1.44
N ALA A 246 -5.68 26.40 0.52
CA ALA A 246 -5.60 24.95 0.74
C ALA A 246 -4.35 24.33 0.09
N LEU A 247 -3.98 23.15 0.60
CA LEU A 247 -2.94 22.29 0.04
C LEU A 247 -3.61 21.10 -0.63
N GLY A 248 -3.38 20.94 -1.93
CA GLY A 248 -3.74 19.77 -2.71
C GLY A 248 -2.53 18.94 -3.11
N TYR A 249 -2.78 17.73 -3.56
CA TYR A 249 -1.77 16.81 -4.09
C TYR A 249 -2.28 16.28 -5.42
N ILE A 250 -1.50 16.49 -6.46
CA ILE A 250 -1.76 15.94 -7.80
C ILE A 250 -0.65 14.97 -8.15
N ARG A 251 -0.93 14.02 -9.04
CA ARG A 251 0.07 13.04 -9.46
C ARG A 251 0.47 13.27 -10.92
N MET A 252 1.76 13.46 -11.14
CA MET A 252 2.42 13.55 -12.45
C MET A 252 3.21 12.28 -12.72
N LEU A 253 3.02 11.69 -13.89
CA LEU A 253 3.67 10.44 -14.27
C LEU A 253 4.42 10.62 -15.61
N PRO A 254 5.63 10.06 -15.75
CA PRO A 254 6.31 10.00 -17.04
C PRO A 254 5.58 9.02 -17.98
N THR A 255 5.76 9.21 -19.28
CA THR A 255 5.21 8.33 -20.31
C THR A 255 6.29 7.66 -21.15
N VAL A 256 5.97 6.50 -21.72
CA VAL A 256 6.74 5.83 -22.78
C VAL A 256 5.77 5.42 -23.89
N ALA A 257 5.98 5.92 -25.10
CA ALA A 257 5.06 5.79 -26.22
C ALA A 257 3.64 6.32 -25.91
N GLY A 258 3.57 7.38 -25.10
CA GLY A 258 2.30 7.99 -24.67
C GLY A 258 1.55 7.25 -23.55
N GLU A 259 2.05 6.11 -23.05
CA GLU A 259 1.47 5.38 -21.92
C GLU A 259 2.19 5.71 -20.61
N TYR A 260 1.45 5.87 -19.51
CA TYR A 260 2.05 6.16 -18.21
C TYR A 260 2.91 5.00 -17.68
N VAL A 261 4.04 5.35 -17.08
CA VAL A 261 4.86 4.38 -16.32
C VAL A 261 4.32 4.28 -14.89
N CYS A 262 3.92 3.08 -14.50
CA CYS A 262 3.46 2.76 -13.16
C CYS A 262 4.64 2.70 -12.17
N CYS A 263 4.37 3.07 -10.91
CA CYS A 263 5.38 3.12 -9.85
C CYS A 263 6.69 3.85 -10.25
N PRO A 264 6.65 5.04 -10.87
CA PRO A 264 7.84 5.60 -11.48
C PRO A 264 8.82 6.11 -10.42
N ARG A 265 9.84 5.31 -10.05
CA ARG A 265 10.89 5.70 -9.09
C ARG A 265 12.01 6.52 -9.76
N THR A 266 11.63 7.42 -10.66
CA THR A 266 12.56 8.36 -11.30
C THR A 266 12.46 9.73 -10.64
N PRO A 267 13.58 10.41 -10.37
CA PRO A 267 13.56 11.80 -9.91
C PRO A 267 12.80 12.69 -10.90
N MET A 268 11.95 13.56 -10.34
CA MET A 268 11.19 14.58 -11.07
C MET A 268 11.45 15.92 -10.40
N THR A 269 11.72 16.95 -11.20
CA THR A 269 11.74 18.34 -10.74
C THR A 269 10.51 19.08 -11.27
N VAL A 270 10.09 20.13 -10.58
CA VAL A 270 8.97 20.97 -11.00
C VAL A 270 9.37 22.44 -10.97
N GLU A 271 8.93 23.21 -11.97
CA GLU A 271 9.10 24.65 -12.09
C GLU A 271 7.71 25.29 -12.21
N ASN A 272 7.42 26.26 -11.34
CA ASN A 272 6.12 26.93 -11.31
C ASN A 272 6.11 28.13 -12.27
N ASP A 273 5.22 28.10 -13.26
CA ASP A 273 5.10 29.17 -14.26
C ASP A 273 4.13 30.29 -13.81
N THR A 274 3.32 30.05 -12.76
CA THR A 274 2.33 31.01 -12.20
C THR A 274 2.46 31.14 -10.67
N PRO A 275 3.60 31.63 -10.15
CA PRO A 275 3.86 31.73 -8.71
C PRO A 275 2.93 32.68 -7.95
N GLU A 276 2.23 33.58 -8.64
CA GLU A 276 1.19 34.43 -8.06
C GLU A 276 -0.15 33.71 -7.82
N ILE A 277 -0.36 32.55 -8.46
CA ILE A 277 -1.60 31.75 -8.36
C ILE A 277 -1.43 30.60 -7.37
N CYS A 278 -0.25 29.98 -7.33
CA CYS A 278 0.01 28.80 -6.52
C CYS A 278 1.48 28.67 -6.10
N GLU A 279 1.75 27.81 -5.11
CA GLU A 279 3.09 27.26 -4.85
C GLU A 279 3.12 25.78 -5.25
N ILE A 280 4.23 25.33 -5.82
CA ILE A 280 4.41 23.97 -6.35
C ILE A 280 5.70 23.39 -5.80
N GLU A 281 5.64 22.13 -5.36
CA GLU A 281 6.80 21.38 -4.87
C GLU A 281 6.68 19.90 -5.27
N ALA A 282 7.73 19.34 -5.87
CA ALA A 282 7.81 17.90 -6.13
C ALA A 282 8.06 17.16 -4.82
N ARG A 283 7.24 16.14 -4.55
CA ARG A 283 7.45 15.28 -3.38
C ARG A 283 8.50 14.22 -3.77
N GLY A 284 9.73 14.44 -3.32
CA GLY A 284 10.86 13.53 -3.54
C GLY A 284 10.75 12.27 -2.67
N GLU A 285 9.73 11.47 -2.91
CA GLU A 285 9.45 10.29 -2.09
C GLU A 285 9.74 8.98 -2.82
N SER A 286 10.11 7.96 -2.04
CA SER A 286 10.82 6.78 -2.53
C SER A 286 9.93 5.57 -2.80
N THR A 287 8.62 5.60 -2.56
CA THR A 287 7.76 4.41 -2.70
C THR A 287 6.86 4.48 -3.93
N CYS A 288 6.43 3.33 -4.46
CA CYS A 288 5.59 3.25 -5.66
C CYS A 288 4.29 4.08 -5.53
N LEU A 289 3.61 4.01 -4.38
CA LEU A 289 2.30 4.63 -4.18
C LEU A 289 2.38 6.16 -4.18
N VAL A 290 3.48 6.73 -3.68
CA VAL A 290 3.69 8.18 -3.56
C VAL A 290 4.55 8.75 -4.69
N ALA A 291 5.05 7.90 -5.59
CA ALA A 291 5.82 8.35 -6.73
C ALA A 291 4.99 9.26 -7.65
N GLY A 292 5.60 10.39 -8.04
CA GLY A 292 5.00 11.36 -8.96
C GLY A 292 4.11 12.42 -8.31
N PHE A 293 3.93 12.42 -6.99
CA PHE A 293 3.13 13.46 -6.36
C PHE A 293 3.80 14.84 -6.37
N VAL A 294 2.99 15.85 -6.67
CA VAL A 294 3.31 17.27 -6.62
C VAL A 294 2.34 17.91 -5.65
N SER A 295 2.84 18.61 -4.65
CA SER A 295 1.98 19.40 -3.78
C SER A 295 1.72 20.77 -4.37
N VAL A 296 0.46 21.18 -4.34
CA VAL A 296 -0.01 22.46 -4.87
C VAL A 296 -0.68 23.24 -3.75
N ARG A 297 -0.16 24.42 -3.40
CA ARG A 297 -0.85 25.34 -2.50
C ARG A 297 -1.54 26.42 -3.31
N GLY A 298 -2.85 26.56 -3.17
CA GLY A 298 -3.59 27.64 -3.82
C GLY A 298 -3.34 28.99 -3.13
N LEU A 299 -2.91 30.01 -3.86
CA LEU A 299 -2.68 31.37 -3.35
C LEU A 299 -3.75 32.36 -3.81
N ALA A 300 -4.19 32.23 -5.06
CA ALA A 300 -5.23 33.06 -5.65
C ALA A 300 -6.07 32.24 -6.64
N GLN A 301 -7.33 32.62 -6.82
CA GLN A 301 -8.19 31.96 -7.80
C GLN A 301 -7.64 32.15 -9.21
N GLY A 302 -7.56 31.08 -9.99
CA GLY A 302 -6.97 31.09 -11.33
C GLY A 302 -6.57 29.71 -11.81
N THR A 303 -5.66 29.65 -12.79
CA THR A 303 -5.06 28.40 -13.27
C THR A 303 -3.60 28.37 -12.86
N CYS A 304 -3.23 27.40 -12.04
CA CYS A 304 -1.85 27.12 -11.69
C CYS A 304 -1.20 26.35 -12.84
N SER A 305 -0.15 26.87 -13.46
CA SER A 305 0.64 26.20 -14.51
C SER A 305 2.04 25.90 -14.00
N PHE A 306 2.55 24.71 -14.31
CA PHE A 306 3.91 24.31 -13.97
C PHE A 306 4.47 23.34 -15.01
N ARG A 307 5.80 23.22 -15.05
CA ARG A 307 6.53 22.24 -15.85
C ARG A 307 7.16 21.20 -14.94
N ALA A 308 6.98 19.92 -15.28
CA ALA A 308 7.70 18.81 -14.68
C ALA A 308 8.80 18.34 -15.63
N SER A 309 9.97 18.01 -15.09
CA SER A 309 11.12 17.58 -15.88
C SER A 309 11.73 16.28 -15.33
N TRP A 310 12.11 15.38 -16.24
CA TRP A 310 12.81 14.13 -15.94
C TRP A 310 14.17 14.13 -16.63
N ALA A 311 15.22 14.55 -15.91
CA ALA A 311 16.54 14.79 -16.51
C ALA A 311 17.21 13.54 -17.11
N ALA A 312 16.87 12.34 -16.61
CA ALA A 312 17.43 11.07 -17.12
C ALA A 312 16.64 10.47 -18.29
N ALA A 313 15.52 11.09 -18.68
CA ALA A 313 14.70 10.67 -19.82
C ALA A 313 15.39 10.91 -21.17
N ASP A 314 14.88 10.31 -22.25
CA ASP A 314 15.43 10.42 -23.62
C ASP A 314 16.95 10.21 -23.67
N ASP A 315 17.40 9.06 -23.14
CA ASP A 315 18.82 8.70 -22.95
C ASP A 315 19.69 9.83 -22.33
N GLY A 316 19.09 10.66 -21.46
CA GLY A 316 19.75 11.75 -20.74
C GLY A 316 19.64 13.12 -21.40
N ALA A 317 18.93 13.25 -22.52
CA ALA A 317 18.58 14.56 -23.08
C ALA A 317 17.56 15.30 -22.21
N GLY A 318 16.78 14.55 -21.43
CA GLY A 318 15.75 15.06 -20.55
C GLY A 318 14.45 15.34 -21.30
N VAL A 319 13.34 15.19 -20.59
CA VAL A 319 12.00 15.47 -21.10
C VAL A 319 11.27 16.40 -20.14
N GLU A 320 10.48 17.32 -20.69
CA GLU A 320 9.59 18.20 -19.93
C GLU A 320 8.12 17.98 -20.31
N ALA A 321 7.23 18.13 -19.34
CA ALA A 321 5.79 18.16 -19.55
C ALA A 321 5.17 19.34 -18.80
N THR A 322 4.26 20.05 -19.46
CA THR A 322 3.46 21.11 -18.83
C THR A 322 2.17 20.54 -18.29
N ALA A 323 1.77 20.98 -17.10
CA ALA A 323 0.49 20.65 -16.49
C ALA A 323 -0.18 21.90 -15.91
N THR A 324 -1.50 21.84 -15.80
CA THR A 324 -2.32 22.92 -15.25
C THR A 324 -3.32 22.39 -14.24
N VAL A 325 -3.54 23.15 -13.16
CA VAL A 325 -4.49 22.82 -12.09
C VAL A 325 -5.38 24.02 -11.79
N PRO A 326 -6.72 23.87 -11.77
CA PRO A 326 -7.61 24.95 -11.37
C PRO A 326 -7.47 25.26 -9.87
N ILE A 327 -7.23 26.54 -9.54
CA ILE A 327 -7.33 27.06 -8.18
C ILE A 327 -8.68 27.75 -8.02
N VAL A 328 -9.53 27.22 -7.13
CA VAL A 328 -10.93 27.63 -6.98
C VAL A 328 -11.17 28.40 -5.68
N ALA A 329 -12.24 29.19 -5.62
CA ALA A 329 -12.64 29.84 -4.39
C ALA A 329 -12.93 28.78 -3.28
N PRO A 330 -12.67 29.10 -2.00
CA PRO A 330 -12.95 28.17 -0.92
C PRO A 330 -14.44 27.85 -0.88
N SER A 331 -14.78 26.56 -0.78
CA SER A 331 -16.16 26.12 -0.60
C SER A 331 -16.70 26.77 0.67
N THR A 332 -17.79 27.51 0.56
CA THR A 332 -18.48 28.05 1.74
C THR A 332 -19.02 26.85 2.54
N PRO A 333 -18.71 26.74 3.84
CA PRO A 333 -19.20 25.64 4.68
C PRO A 333 -20.73 25.67 4.84
#